data_AF-A0A3C1YGN3-F1
#
_entry.id   AF-A0A3C1YGN3-F1
#
_cell.length_a   1.000
_cell.length_b   1.000
_cell.length_c   1.000
_cell.angle_alpha   90.00
_cell.angle_beta   90.00
_cell.angle_gamma   90.00
#
_symmetry.space_group_name_H-M   'P 1'
#
loop_
_entity.id
_entity.type
_entity.pdbx_description
1 polymer ?
#
loop_
_entity_poly.entity_id
_entity_poly.type
_entity_poly.pdbx_seq_one_letter_code
_entity_poly.pdbx_strand_id
1 'polypeptide(L)'
;MKFNTSTIVDNRMLVLLVIILIMNTLLVGLNFVISYAQPVAGEKDLSFNKGIAQDLLTYSQRLAQDLNVHDQAAVRETLANFSYEIDLAKDGDELSRVIFTHSRQVQETILREQDALVREKILNLINQDPAMQRQAERLEFTLHISTNEGVDADPPLLSGDVLTAIHELYQGGGLAQEQVFRIEVAEGRSRMLVPYSPLDYIQTLTEEIDSLRVSLREVRMAAGLAEMSGNGVVIRLYDVPNGFTVGGIIHDSDVRDVVNELFAAGARGVAVGGQRLIASSPIRCVGPTIRVNQKEISVNPVVIEAIGDPDVLASGLDIVRFSFEFHRGFHFEIEKKEGMTLPPYRI
;
A
#
# COMPACT_ATOMS: atom_id res chain seq x y z
N MET A 1 16.47 38.37 -53.91
CA MET A 1 15.75 38.08 -52.66
C MET A 1 14.42 37.44 -53.06
N LYS A 2 14.29 36.12 -52.81
CA LYS A 2 13.11 35.31 -53.13
C LYS A 2 11.98 35.69 -52.17
N PHE A 3 10.75 35.76 -52.67
CA PHE A 3 9.52 35.15 -52.13
C PHE A 3 8.32 35.77 -52.83
N ASN A 4 7.67 35.01 -53.72
CA ASN A 4 6.23 35.11 -53.88
C ASN A 4 5.71 33.73 -54.33
N THR A 5 5.26 32.95 -53.36
CA THR A 5 4.65 31.64 -53.52
C THR A 5 3.18 31.82 -53.85
N SER A 6 2.79 31.72 -55.12
CA SER A 6 1.42 31.35 -55.48
C SER A 6 1.37 29.85 -55.72
N THR A 7 1.13 29.07 -54.66
CA THR A 7 0.77 27.67 -54.81
C THR A 7 -0.65 27.62 -55.39
N ILE A 8 -0.76 27.55 -56.71
CA ILE A 8 -2.00 27.17 -57.39
C ILE A 8 -2.24 25.71 -57.01
N VAL A 9 -3.09 25.48 -56.01
CA VAL A 9 -3.55 24.13 -55.68
C VAL A 9 -4.34 23.65 -56.88
N ASP A 10 -3.80 22.65 -57.58
CA ASP A 10 -4.48 22.01 -58.71
C ASP A 10 -5.88 21.54 -58.26
N ASN A 11 -6.91 21.82 -59.05
CA ASN A 11 -8.30 21.52 -58.71
C ASN A 11 -8.47 20.01 -58.42
N ARG A 12 -7.62 19.17 -59.04
CA ARG A 12 -7.54 17.73 -58.76
C ARG A 12 -7.00 17.40 -57.36
N MET A 13 -6.01 18.14 -56.89
CA MET A 13 -5.45 18.01 -55.52
C MET A 13 -6.46 18.46 -54.47
N LEU A 14 -7.22 19.51 -54.75
CA LEU A 14 -8.26 20.02 -53.85
C LEU A 14 -9.43 19.02 -53.75
N VAL A 15 -9.85 18.43 -54.86
CA VAL A 15 -10.83 17.33 -54.88
C VAL A 15 -10.32 16.11 -54.10
N LEU A 16 -9.05 15.73 -54.25
CA LEU A 16 -8.45 14.62 -53.50
C LEU A 16 -8.44 14.87 -52.00
N LEU A 17 -8.08 16.07 -51.55
CA LEU A 17 -8.12 16.46 -50.14
C LEU A 17 -9.53 16.43 -49.56
N VAL A 18 -10.52 16.89 -50.32
CA VAL A 18 -11.93 16.84 -49.89
C VAL A 18 -12.41 15.40 -49.79
N ILE A 19 -12.05 14.52 -50.73
CA ILE A 19 -12.37 13.09 -50.66
C ILE A 19 -11.75 12.45 -49.42
N ILE A 20 -10.47 12.73 -49.15
CA ILE A 20 -9.77 12.21 -47.96
C ILE A 20 -10.46 12.71 -46.68
N LEU A 21 -10.83 13.99 -46.61
CA LEU A 21 -11.50 14.57 -45.44
C LEU A 21 -12.87 13.93 -45.20
N ILE A 22 -13.65 13.72 -46.27
CA ILE A 22 -14.97 13.06 -46.19
C ILE A 22 -14.81 11.61 -45.76
N MET A 23 -13.83 10.89 -46.32
CA MET A 23 -13.53 9.50 -45.94
C MET A 23 -13.11 9.39 -44.47
N ASN A 24 -12.28 10.33 -44.00
CA ASN A 24 -11.83 10.37 -42.61
C ASN A 24 -12.99 10.67 -41.65
N THR A 25 -13.87 11.61 -42.03
CA THR A 25 -15.08 11.93 -41.25
C THR A 25 -16.05 10.74 -41.21
N LEU A 26 -16.19 10.02 -42.32
CA LEU A 26 -16.98 8.78 -42.40
C LEU A 26 -16.39 7.66 -41.53
N LEU A 27 -15.06 7.51 -41.51
CA LEU A 27 -14.36 6.55 -40.64
C LEU A 27 -14.58 6.88 -39.16
N VAL A 28 -14.48 8.15 -38.77
CA VAL A 28 -14.77 8.59 -37.40
C VAL A 28 -16.24 8.36 -37.05
N GLY A 29 -17.17 8.67 -37.95
CA GLY A 29 -18.60 8.41 -37.77
C GLY A 29 -18.91 6.92 -37.65
N LEU A 30 -18.29 6.07 -38.47
CA LEU A 30 -18.42 4.62 -38.39
C LEU A 30 -17.87 4.09 -37.07
N ASN A 31 -16.72 4.58 -36.61
CA ASN A 31 -16.12 4.18 -35.34
C ASN A 31 -16.97 4.64 -34.14
N PHE A 32 -17.58 5.83 -34.24
CA PHE A 32 -18.53 6.34 -33.26
C PHE A 32 -19.81 5.49 -33.22
N VAL A 33 -20.34 5.09 -34.38
CA VAL A 33 -21.48 4.18 -34.48
C VAL A 33 -21.11 2.78 -33.95
N ILE A 34 -19.92 2.24 -34.23
CA ILE A 34 -19.48 0.95 -33.67
C ILE A 34 -19.36 1.04 -32.14
N SER A 35 -18.86 2.16 -31.61
CA SER A 35 -18.72 2.37 -30.17
C SER A 35 -20.08 2.58 -29.47
N TYR A 36 -21.02 3.29 -30.09
CA TYR A 36 -22.35 3.57 -29.52
C TYR A 36 -23.41 2.52 -29.85
N ALA A 37 -23.22 1.74 -30.91
CA ALA A 37 -24.07 0.62 -31.30
C ALA A 37 -23.53 -0.72 -30.77
N GLN A 38 -22.82 -0.71 -29.65
CA GLN A 38 -22.76 -1.88 -28.77
C GLN A 38 -24.20 -2.21 -28.37
N PRO A 39 -24.78 -3.33 -28.85
CA PRO A 39 -26.05 -3.77 -28.32
C PRO A 39 -25.80 -4.23 -26.88
N VAL A 40 -26.81 -4.03 -26.02
CA VAL A 40 -26.88 -4.57 -24.67
C VAL A 40 -26.32 -6.00 -24.64
N ALA A 41 -25.33 -6.21 -23.79
CA ALA A 41 -24.63 -7.46 -23.55
C ALA A 41 -25.62 -8.63 -23.39
N GLY A 42 -25.49 -9.64 -24.24
CA GLY A 42 -26.35 -10.81 -24.22
C GLY A 42 -25.78 -11.93 -25.08
N GLU A 43 -25.29 -12.98 -24.40
CA GLU A 43 -24.92 -14.32 -24.90
C GLU A 43 -23.74 -14.48 -25.88
N LYS A 44 -23.56 -13.62 -26.90
CA LYS A 44 -22.46 -13.81 -27.88
C LYS A 44 -21.07 -13.44 -27.36
N ASP A 45 -20.99 -12.55 -26.38
CA ASP A 45 -19.74 -12.09 -25.77
C ASP A 45 -19.24 -13.10 -24.71
N LEU A 46 -20.17 -13.69 -23.94
CA LEU A 46 -19.84 -14.67 -22.90
C LEU A 46 -19.21 -15.95 -23.48
N SER A 47 -19.77 -16.49 -24.57
CA SER A 47 -19.24 -17.74 -25.16
C SER A 47 -17.84 -17.54 -25.77
N PHE A 48 -17.60 -16.39 -26.40
CA PHE A 48 -16.28 -16.01 -26.90
C PHE A 48 -15.27 -15.82 -25.76
N ASN A 49 -15.64 -15.06 -24.73
CA ASN A 49 -14.78 -14.84 -23.56
C ASN A 49 -14.52 -16.14 -22.77
N LYS A 50 -15.48 -17.07 -22.76
CA LYS A 50 -15.28 -18.39 -22.15
C LYS A 50 -14.26 -19.23 -22.91
N GLY A 51 -14.21 -19.10 -24.25
CA GLY A 51 -13.15 -19.67 -25.08
C GLY A 51 -11.76 -19.14 -24.68
N ILE A 52 -11.62 -17.83 -24.51
CA ILE A 52 -10.35 -17.21 -24.06
C ILE A 52 -9.95 -17.73 -22.67
N ALA A 53 -10.89 -17.81 -21.73
CA ALA A 53 -10.63 -18.32 -20.39
C ALA A 53 -10.14 -19.78 -20.41
N GLN A 54 -10.77 -20.61 -21.26
CA GLN A 54 -10.38 -22.02 -21.45
C GLN A 54 -9.00 -22.14 -22.11
N ASP A 55 -8.67 -21.28 -23.08
CA ASP A 55 -7.35 -21.25 -23.70
C ASP A 55 -6.27 -20.87 -22.68
N LEU A 56 -6.53 -19.90 -21.80
CA LEU A 56 -5.63 -19.51 -20.71
C LEU A 56 -5.45 -20.63 -19.68
N LEU A 57 -6.53 -21.34 -19.32
CA LEU A 57 -6.44 -22.51 -18.44
C LEU A 57 -5.58 -23.61 -19.10
N THR A 58 -5.82 -23.90 -20.38
CA THR A 58 -5.07 -24.91 -21.14
C THR A 58 -3.59 -24.53 -21.28
N TYR A 59 -3.30 -23.25 -21.51
CA TYR A 59 -1.94 -22.72 -21.50
C TYR A 59 -1.28 -22.94 -20.14
N SER A 60 -1.98 -22.60 -19.05
CA SER A 60 -1.47 -22.75 -17.69
C SER A 60 -1.21 -24.21 -17.30
N GLN A 61 -2.07 -25.13 -17.73
CA GLN A 61 -1.88 -26.58 -17.57
C GLN A 61 -0.62 -27.07 -18.31
N ARG A 62 -0.41 -26.63 -19.55
CA ARG A 62 0.80 -26.95 -20.32
C ARG A 62 2.04 -26.38 -19.66
N LEU A 63 2.00 -25.12 -19.21
CA LEU A 63 3.10 -24.51 -18.47
C LEU A 63 3.47 -25.32 -17.22
N ALA A 64 2.46 -25.77 -16.45
CA ALA A 64 2.70 -26.62 -15.27
C ALA A 64 3.30 -27.98 -15.63
N GLN A 65 2.95 -28.55 -16.79
CA GLN A 65 3.54 -29.78 -17.30
C GLN A 65 5.00 -29.58 -17.73
N ASP A 66 5.27 -28.54 -18.52
CA ASP A 66 6.60 -28.21 -19.03
C ASP A 66 7.58 -27.94 -17.88
N LEU A 67 7.10 -27.25 -16.82
CA LEU A 67 7.86 -27.01 -15.60
C LEU A 67 7.85 -28.20 -14.61
N ASN A 68 7.19 -29.32 -14.93
CA ASN A 68 7.10 -30.51 -14.06
C ASN A 68 6.52 -30.24 -12.65
N VAL A 69 5.61 -29.28 -12.52
CA VAL A 69 4.93 -28.95 -11.24
C VAL A 69 3.44 -29.28 -11.24
N HIS A 70 2.93 -29.89 -12.31
CA HIS A 70 1.52 -30.25 -12.46
C HIS A 70 0.98 -31.20 -11.37
N ASP A 71 1.84 -32.02 -10.74
CA ASP A 71 1.45 -32.93 -9.67
C ASP A 71 1.38 -32.25 -8.29
N GLN A 72 1.96 -31.05 -8.15
CA GLN A 72 2.00 -30.32 -6.89
C GLN A 72 0.58 -29.97 -6.43
N ALA A 73 0.28 -30.23 -5.16
CA ALA A 73 -1.06 -30.06 -4.61
C ALA A 73 -1.59 -28.62 -4.81
N ALA A 74 -0.75 -27.62 -4.55
CA ALA A 74 -1.09 -26.21 -4.71
C ALA A 74 -1.41 -25.84 -6.17
N VAL A 75 -0.65 -26.37 -7.13
CA VAL A 75 -0.90 -26.13 -8.57
C VAL A 75 -2.20 -26.79 -9.01
N ARG A 76 -2.44 -28.05 -8.62
CA ARG A 76 -3.69 -28.76 -8.94
C ARG A 76 -4.91 -28.06 -8.36
N GLU A 77 -4.82 -27.62 -7.10
CA GLU A 77 -5.89 -26.88 -6.43
C GLU A 77 -6.19 -25.56 -7.15
N THR A 78 -5.16 -24.77 -7.45
CA THR A 78 -5.34 -23.46 -8.08
C THR A 78 -5.89 -23.57 -9.51
N LEU A 79 -5.44 -24.56 -10.28
CA LEU A 79 -5.98 -24.86 -11.62
C LEU A 79 -7.43 -25.35 -11.56
N ALA A 80 -7.77 -26.20 -10.59
CA ALA A 80 -9.14 -26.68 -10.40
C ALA A 80 -10.08 -25.54 -10.01
N ASN A 81 -9.65 -24.66 -9.11
CA ASN A 81 -10.40 -23.46 -8.71
C ASN A 81 -10.61 -22.53 -9.91
N PHE A 82 -9.58 -22.28 -10.72
CA PHE A 82 -9.74 -21.46 -11.91
C PHE A 82 -10.73 -22.08 -12.90
N SER A 83 -10.62 -23.39 -13.17
CA SER A 83 -11.59 -24.10 -14.01
C SER A 83 -13.02 -23.99 -13.47
N TYR A 84 -13.21 -24.14 -12.16
CA TYR A 84 -14.51 -24.04 -11.52
C TYR A 84 -15.13 -22.64 -11.65
N GLU A 85 -14.35 -21.58 -11.41
CA GLU A 85 -14.81 -20.19 -11.50
C GLU A 85 -15.16 -19.79 -12.95
N ILE A 86 -14.41 -20.29 -13.94
CA ILE A 86 -14.75 -20.12 -15.37
C ILE A 86 -16.11 -20.77 -15.68
N ASP A 87 -16.42 -21.90 -15.06
CA ASP A 87 -17.68 -22.60 -15.27
C ASP A 87 -18.85 -21.98 -14.52
N LEU A 88 -18.59 -21.32 -13.38
CA LEU A 88 -19.59 -20.65 -12.57
C LEU A 88 -20.01 -19.28 -13.11
N ALA A 89 -19.13 -18.58 -13.82
CA ALA A 89 -19.36 -17.24 -14.35
C ALA A 89 -20.59 -17.17 -15.26
N LYS A 90 -21.49 -16.23 -14.98
CA LYS A 90 -22.81 -16.13 -15.65
C LYS A 90 -22.85 -15.05 -16.73
N ASP A 91 -21.94 -14.10 -16.68
CA ASP A 91 -21.83 -13.00 -17.65
C ASP A 91 -20.36 -12.62 -17.95
N GLY A 92 -20.17 -11.77 -18.95
CA GLY A 92 -18.84 -11.38 -19.44
C GLY A 92 -18.04 -10.54 -18.44
N ASP A 93 -18.70 -9.81 -17.56
CA ASP A 93 -18.04 -8.97 -16.55
C ASP A 93 -17.50 -9.82 -15.40
N GLU A 94 -18.30 -10.78 -14.91
CA GLU A 94 -17.88 -11.80 -13.96
C GLU A 94 -16.70 -12.60 -14.51
N LEU A 95 -16.81 -13.09 -15.75
CA LEU A 95 -15.76 -13.88 -16.38
C LEU A 95 -14.47 -13.08 -16.58
N SER A 96 -14.56 -11.80 -16.94
CA SER A 96 -13.39 -10.92 -17.05
C SER A 96 -12.66 -10.80 -15.70
N ARG A 97 -13.39 -10.62 -14.59
CA ARG A 97 -12.79 -10.59 -13.25
C ARG A 97 -12.12 -11.91 -12.88
N VAL A 98 -12.76 -13.03 -13.23
CA VAL A 98 -12.20 -14.37 -13.00
C VAL A 98 -10.88 -14.52 -13.76
N ILE A 99 -10.84 -14.16 -15.05
CA ILE A 99 -9.62 -14.21 -15.86
C ILE A 99 -8.51 -13.37 -15.23
N PHE A 100 -8.77 -12.09 -14.91
CA PHE A 100 -7.72 -11.22 -14.37
C PHE A 100 -7.18 -11.69 -13.02
N THR A 101 -8.06 -12.18 -12.14
CA THR A 101 -7.68 -12.59 -10.78
C THR A 101 -6.99 -13.95 -10.79
N HIS A 102 -7.63 -14.96 -11.38
CA HIS A 102 -7.17 -16.33 -11.27
C HIS A 102 -6.04 -16.68 -12.24
N SER A 103 -5.99 -16.08 -13.44
CA SER A 103 -4.89 -16.33 -14.38
C SER A 103 -3.54 -15.96 -13.76
N ARG A 104 -3.48 -14.78 -13.13
CA ARG A 104 -2.29 -14.32 -12.41
C ARG A 104 -1.96 -15.24 -11.23
N GLN A 105 -2.96 -15.60 -10.41
CA GLN A 105 -2.75 -16.47 -9.26
C GLN A 105 -2.24 -17.86 -9.65
N VAL A 106 -2.80 -18.45 -10.71
CA VAL A 106 -2.35 -19.73 -11.27
C VAL A 106 -0.89 -19.63 -11.71
N GLN A 107 -0.54 -18.59 -12.48
CA GLN A 107 0.83 -18.39 -12.96
C GLN A 107 1.81 -18.18 -11.80
N GLU A 108 1.48 -17.34 -10.83
CA GLU A 108 2.31 -17.11 -9.63
C GLU A 108 2.52 -18.41 -8.84
N THR A 109 1.45 -19.22 -8.68
CA THR A 109 1.55 -20.51 -7.98
C THR A 109 2.44 -21.49 -8.72
N ILE A 110 2.27 -21.62 -10.05
CA ILE A 110 3.11 -22.49 -10.89
C ILE A 110 4.59 -22.11 -10.77
N LEU A 111 4.91 -20.82 -10.90
CA LEU A 111 6.29 -20.34 -10.81
C LEU A 111 6.87 -20.56 -9.40
N ARG A 112 6.09 -20.27 -8.35
CA ARG A 112 6.51 -20.48 -6.96
C ARG A 112 6.79 -21.95 -6.65
N GLU A 113 5.91 -22.86 -7.07
CA GLU A 113 6.13 -24.31 -6.89
C GLU A 113 7.31 -24.79 -7.75
N GLN A 114 7.57 -24.16 -8.90
CA GLN A 114 8.75 -24.48 -9.69
C GLN A 114 10.03 -24.08 -8.97
N ASP A 115 10.08 -22.87 -8.44
CA ASP A 115 11.24 -22.41 -7.67
C ASP A 115 11.47 -23.31 -6.45
N ALA A 116 10.39 -23.75 -5.78
CA ALA A 116 10.48 -24.70 -4.68
C ALA A 116 11.07 -26.06 -5.10
N LEU A 117 10.60 -26.61 -6.23
CA LEU A 117 11.09 -27.87 -6.78
C LEU A 117 12.56 -27.79 -7.20
N VAL A 118 12.98 -26.69 -7.83
CA VAL A 118 14.38 -26.46 -8.21
C VAL A 118 15.26 -26.41 -6.95
N ARG A 119 14.85 -25.65 -5.92
CA ARG A 119 15.58 -25.60 -4.64
C ARG A 119 15.72 -26.98 -4.00
N GLU A 120 14.64 -27.77 -3.97
CA GLU A 120 14.67 -29.13 -3.44
C GLU A 120 15.69 -30.00 -4.19
N LYS A 121 15.67 -29.96 -5.53
CA LYS A 121 16.63 -30.69 -6.36
C LYS A 121 18.07 -30.25 -6.11
N ILE A 122 18.33 -28.94 -5.98
CA ILE A 122 19.66 -28.41 -5.62
C ILE A 122 20.11 -28.96 -4.26
N LEU A 123 19.27 -28.89 -3.23
CA LEU A 123 19.61 -29.41 -1.90
C LEU A 123 19.86 -30.92 -1.92
N ASN A 124 19.10 -31.68 -2.72
CA ASN A 124 19.31 -33.12 -2.89
C ASN A 124 20.67 -33.42 -3.55
N LEU A 125 21.09 -32.66 -4.56
CA LEU A 125 22.41 -32.79 -5.16
C LEU A 125 23.53 -32.50 -4.14
N ILE A 126 23.36 -31.45 -3.33
CA ILE A 126 24.33 -31.10 -2.28
C ILE A 126 24.41 -32.21 -1.22
N ASN A 127 23.28 -32.79 -0.80
CA ASN A 127 23.25 -33.89 0.17
C ASN A 127 23.90 -35.18 -0.36
N GLN A 128 23.95 -35.36 -1.68
CA GLN A 128 24.62 -36.50 -2.31
C GLN A 128 26.13 -36.33 -2.39
N ASP A 129 26.67 -35.12 -2.14
CA ASP A 129 28.10 -34.87 -2.18
C ASP A 129 28.83 -35.62 -1.05
N PRO A 130 29.84 -36.46 -1.36
CA PRO A 130 30.64 -37.16 -0.36
C PRO A 130 31.31 -36.23 0.66
N ALA A 131 31.64 -34.99 0.29
CA ALA A 131 32.19 -33.98 1.20
C ALA A 131 31.17 -33.56 2.26
N MET A 132 29.89 -33.44 1.88
CA MET A 132 28.81 -33.05 2.79
C MET A 132 28.38 -34.18 3.72
N GLN A 133 28.44 -35.43 3.25
CA GLN A 133 28.09 -36.62 4.05
C GLN A 133 29.08 -36.90 5.19
N ARG A 134 30.35 -36.49 5.02
CA ARG A 134 31.40 -36.71 6.03
C ARG A 134 31.44 -35.62 7.09
N GLN A 135 30.63 -34.57 6.92
CA GLN A 135 30.65 -33.42 7.80
C GLN A 135 29.72 -33.62 9.01
N ALA A 136 30.34 -33.75 10.20
CA ALA A 136 29.62 -33.87 11.46
C ALA A 136 29.27 -32.52 12.10
N GLU A 137 30.02 -31.45 11.76
CA GLU A 137 29.82 -30.10 12.28
C GLU A 137 28.94 -29.25 11.37
N ARG A 138 28.24 -28.28 11.96
CA ARG A 138 27.41 -27.31 11.22
C ARG A 138 28.31 -26.41 10.37
N LEU A 139 28.11 -26.43 9.06
CA LEU A 139 28.79 -25.56 8.11
C LEU A 139 27.79 -24.63 7.42
N GLU A 140 28.24 -23.42 7.10
CA GLU A 140 27.52 -22.48 6.24
C GLU A 140 28.40 -22.11 5.05
N PHE A 141 27.80 -22.05 3.86
CA PHE A 141 28.45 -21.54 2.65
C PHE A 141 27.44 -20.83 1.76
N THR A 142 27.96 -20.05 0.82
CA THR A 142 27.16 -19.34 -0.18
C THR A 142 27.33 -20.02 -1.53
N LEU A 143 26.22 -20.35 -2.18
CA LEU A 143 26.17 -20.91 -3.52
C LEU A 143 25.77 -19.80 -4.50
N HIS A 144 26.65 -19.46 -5.42
CA HIS A 144 26.42 -18.52 -6.49
C HIS A 144 26.10 -19.30 -7.76
N ILE A 145 24.98 -18.97 -8.41
CA ILE A 145 24.51 -19.62 -9.64
C ILE A 145 24.31 -18.55 -10.70
N SER A 146 25.08 -18.65 -11.78
CA SER A 146 24.99 -17.79 -12.95
C SER A 146 24.81 -18.64 -14.21
N THR A 147 23.95 -18.19 -15.13
CA THR A 147 23.79 -18.83 -16.44
C THR A 147 25.04 -18.68 -17.32
N ASN A 148 25.79 -17.59 -17.15
CA ASN A 148 26.96 -17.28 -17.97
C ASN A 148 28.29 -17.64 -17.29
N GLU A 149 28.37 -17.47 -15.96
CA GLU A 149 29.63 -17.61 -15.21
C GLU A 149 29.77 -18.97 -14.50
N GLY A 150 28.72 -19.80 -14.51
CA GLY A 150 28.74 -21.13 -13.89
C GLY A 150 28.16 -21.14 -12.48
N VAL A 151 28.55 -22.15 -11.70
CA VAL A 151 28.13 -22.30 -10.29
C VAL A 151 29.38 -22.41 -9.43
N ASP A 152 29.43 -21.62 -8.37
CA ASP A 152 30.51 -21.65 -7.39
C ASP A 152 29.96 -21.67 -5.96
N ALA A 153 30.77 -22.19 -5.05
CA ALA A 153 30.49 -22.23 -3.62
C ALA A 153 31.61 -21.52 -2.86
N ASP A 154 31.25 -20.63 -1.93
CA ASP A 154 32.18 -19.95 -1.04
C ASP A 154 31.85 -20.27 0.44
N PRO A 155 32.73 -20.98 1.17
CA PRO A 155 33.99 -21.58 0.71
C PRO A 155 33.80 -22.74 -0.30
N PRO A 156 34.84 -23.14 -1.07
CA PRO A 156 34.75 -24.16 -2.11
C PRO A 156 34.66 -25.57 -1.51
N LEU A 157 33.51 -25.89 -0.94
CA LEU A 157 33.24 -27.11 -0.19
C LEU A 157 32.60 -28.21 -1.04
N LEU A 158 32.02 -27.86 -2.20
CA LEU A 158 31.33 -28.78 -3.09
C LEU A 158 32.26 -29.31 -4.18
N SER A 159 32.02 -30.55 -4.59
CA SER A 159 32.72 -31.19 -5.71
C SER A 159 32.32 -30.58 -7.06
N GLY A 160 33.26 -30.58 -8.02
CA GLY A 160 33.03 -30.03 -9.36
C GLY A 160 31.88 -30.71 -10.12
N ASP A 161 31.67 -32.01 -9.87
CA ASP A 161 30.57 -32.78 -10.47
C ASP A 161 29.20 -32.25 -9.99
N VAL A 162 29.07 -31.94 -8.69
CA VAL A 162 27.85 -31.39 -8.10
C VAL A 162 27.60 -29.96 -8.60
N LEU A 163 28.63 -29.11 -8.69
CA LEU A 163 28.51 -27.76 -9.24
C LEU A 163 28.03 -27.78 -10.70
N THR A 164 28.54 -28.73 -11.50
CA THR A 164 28.12 -28.92 -12.90
C THR A 164 26.68 -29.40 -12.98
N ALA A 165 26.28 -30.37 -12.16
CA ALA A 165 24.90 -30.86 -12.11
C ALA A 165 23.90 -29.76 -11.68
N ILE A 166 24.28 -28.90 -10.74
CA ILE A 166 23.47 -27.74 -10.33
C ILE A 166 23.35 -26.74 -11.49
N HIS A 167 24.44 -26.51 -12.24
CA HIS A 167 24.42 -25.61 -13.39
C HIS A 167 23.50 -26.11 -14.52
N GLU A 168 23.55 -27.40 -14.86
CA GLU A 168 22.67 -28.02 -15.86
C GLU A 168 21.20 -27.96 -15.44
N LEU A 169 20.91 -28.24 -14.17
CA LEU A 169 19.57 -28.13 -13.61
C LEU A 169 19.02 -26.70 -13.73
N TYR A 170 19.87 -25.70 -13.48
CA TYR A 170 19.49 -24.29 -13.56
C TYR A 170 19.25 -23.82 -15.00
N GLN A 171 20.10 -24.21 -15.95
CA GLN A 171 19.93 -23.87 -17.36
C GLN A 171 18.65 -24.47 -17.97
N GLY A 172 18.28 -25.69 -17.57
CA GLY A 172 17.07 -26.35 -18.05
C GLY A 172 15.76 -25.70 -17.56
N GLY A 173 15.82 -24.86 -16.52
CA GLY A 173 14.65 -24.25 -15.87
C GLY A 173 14.21 -22.89 -16.39
N GLY A 174 14.90 -22.31 -17.38
CA GLY A 174 14.54 -21.01 -17.96
C GLY A 174 14.76 -19.80 -17.03
N LEU A 175 15.50 -19.98 -15.94
CA LEU A 175 15.84 -18.91 -15.00
C LEU A 175 16.98 -18.07 -15.57
N ALA A 176 16.67 -16.83 -15.97
CA ALA A 176 17.62 -15.93 -16.65
C ALA A 176 18.47 -15.05 -15.71
N GLN A 177 18.32 -15.19 -14.39
CA GLN A 177 18.96 -14.31 -13.41
C GLN A 177 20.03 -15.02 -12.61
N GLU A 178 21.00 -14.27 -12.13
CA GLU A 178 21.98 -14.74 -11.16
C GLU A 178 21.28 -14.95 -9.81
N GLN A 179 21.54 -16.08 -9.16
CA GLN A 179 20.97 -16.42 -7.86
C GLN A 179 22.06 -16.71 -6.85
N VAL A 180 21.84 -16.23 -5.63
CA VAL A 180 22.75 -16.42 -4.50
C VAL A 180 21.96 -17.07 -3.39
N PHE A 181 22.41 -18.24 -2.95
CA PHE A 181 21.78 -19.02 -1.91
C PHE A 181 22.73 -19.21 -0.74
N ARG A 182 22.29 -18.87 0.47
CA ARG A 182 23.01 -19.28 1.68
C ARG A 182 22.55 -20.66 2.09
N ILE A 183 23.48 -21.57 2.29
CA ILE A 183 23.20 -22.98 2.58
C ILE A 183 23.87 -23.34 3.88
N GLU A 184 23.11 -24.01 4.74
CA GLU A 184 23.61 -24.61 5.95
C GLU A 184 23.55 -26.13 5.84
N VAL A 185 24.62 -26.81 6.23
CA VAL A 185 24.71 -28.27 6.27
C VAL A 185 24.99 -28.72 7.69
N ALA A 186 24.18 -29.64 8.19
CA ALA A 186 24.38 -30.29 9.47
C ALA A 186 23.96 -31.77 9.36
N GLU A 187 24.79 -32.68 9.88
CA GLU A 187 24.51 -34.13 9.90
C GLU A 187 24.19 -34.70 8.50
N GLY A 188 24.89 -34.23 7.46
CA GLY A 188 24.65 -34.64 6.07
C GLY A 188 23.32 -34.15 5.47
N ARG A 189 22.62 -33.21 6.13
CA ARG A 189 21.41 -32.56 5.62
C ARG A 189 21.63 -31.08 5.40
N SER A 190 21.34 -30.65 4.18
CA SER A 190 21.43 -29.26 3.73
C SER A 190 20.07 -28.59 3.82
N ARG A 191 20.08 -27.33 4.27
CA ARG A 191 18.93 -26.43 4.21
C ARG A 191 19.37 -25.08 3.64
N MET A 192 18.51 -24.48 2.85
CA MET A 192 18.71 -23.12 2.36
C MET A 192 18.23 -22.14 3.43
N LEU A 193 19.01 -21.09 3.70
CA LEU A 193 18.67 -20.05 4.66
C LEU A 193 17.84 -18.95 3.97
N VAL A 194 16.84 -18.41 4.68
CA VAL A 194 16.00 -17.30 4.21
C VAL A 194 16.82 -16.00 4.25
N PRO A 195 16.76 -15.14 3.22
CA PRO A 195 15.88 -15.19 2.03
C PRO A 195 16.38 -16.13 0.92
N TYR A 196 15.45 -16.81 0.25
CA TYR A 196 15.75 -17.80 -0.79
C TYR A 196 16.06 -17.19 -2.16
N SER A 197 15.83 -15.89 -2.36
CA SER A 197 16.20 -15.21 -3.59
C SER A 197 16.41 -13.71 -3.34
N PRO A 198 17.12 -13.01 -4.24
CA PRO A 198 17.19 -11.54 -4.19
C PRO A 198 15.80 -10.87 -4.25
N LEU A 199 14.83 -11.47 -4.95
CA LEU A 199 13.45 -10.96 -5.02
C LEU A 199 12.71 -11.12 -3.69
N ASP A 200 12.83 -12.27 -3.02
CA ASP A 200 12.26 -12.50 -1.69
C ASP A 200 12.84 -11.53 -0.66
N TYR A 201 14.15 -11.23 -0.79
CA TYR A 201 14.81 -10.24 0.05
C TYR A 201 14.23 -8.84 -0.18
N ILE A 202 14.05 -8.43 -1.44
CA ILE A 202 13.41 -7.13 -1.77
C ILE A 202 11.99 -7.07 -1.22
N GLN A 203 11.21 -8.15 -1.34
CA GLN A 203 9.85 -8.20 -0.80
C GLN A 203 9.85 -8.06 0.72
N THR A 204 10.69 -8.83 1.42
CA THR A 204 10.82 -8.77 2.88
C THR A 204 11.24 -7.37 3.35
N LEU A 205 12.22 -6.76 2.67
CA LEU A 205 12.64 -5.39 2.95
C LEU A 205 11.52 -4.37 2.71
N THR A 206 10.69 -4.59 1.68
CA THR A 206 9.56 -3.71 1.39
C THR A 206 8.50 -3.79 2.50
N GLU A 207 8.16 -5.01 2.93
CA GLU A 207 7.25 -5.25 4.05
C GLU A 207 7.78 -4.62 5.35
N GLU A 208 9.09 -4.77 5.62
CA GLU A 208 9.74 -4.14 6.78
C GLU A 208 9.67 -2.61 6.70
N ILE A 209 10.00 -2.01 5.55
CA ILE A 209 9.91 -0.56 5.32
C ILE A 209 8.49 -0.06 5.56
N ASP A 210 7.48 -0.78 5.07
CA ASP A 210 6.08 -0.38 5.24
C ASP A 210 5.64 -0.49 6.70
N SER A 211 6.07 -1.52 7.42
CA SER A 211 5.84 -1.65 8.87
C SER A 211 6.49 -0.52 9.67
N LEU A 212 7.71 -0.11 9.29
CA LEU A 212 8.45 0.98 9.91
C LEU A 212 7.79 2.32 9.61
N ARG A 213 7.24 2.52 8.41
CA ARG A 213 6.47 3.72 8.05
C ARG A 213 5.22 3.87 8.89
N VAL A 214 4.48 2.78 9.12
CA VAL A 214 3.30 2.77 9.99
C VAL A 214 3.71 3.10 11.42
N SER A 215 4.71 2.41 11.97
CA SER A 215 5.23 2.64 13.31
C SER A 215 5.72 4.09 13.50
N LEU A 216 6.44 4.63 12.53
CA LEU A 216 6.89 6.02 12.54
C LEU A 216 5.69 7.00 12.53
N ARG A 217 4.65 6.72 11.73
CA ARG A 217 3.45 7.55 11.72
C ARG A 217 2.74 7.54 13.07
N GLU A 218 2.60 6.37 13.71
CA GLU A 218 2.00 6.25 15.04
C GLU A 218 2.77 7.03 16.10
N VAL A 219 4.10 6.85 16.15
CA VAL A 219 4.97 7.60 17.07
C VAL A 219 4.86 9.11 16.82
N ARG A 220 4.83 9.54 15.55
CA ARG A 220 4.65 10.96 15.21
C ARG A 220 3.28 11.49 15.62
N MET A 221 2.20 10.72 15.46
CA MET A 221 0.86 11.12 15.91
C MET A 221 0.80 11.24 17.43
N ALA A 222 1.37 10.28 18.16
CA ALA A 222 1.45 10.30 19.63
C ALA A 222 2.31 11.47 20.14
N ALA A 223 3.41 11.80 19.46
CA ALA A 223 4.23 12.96 19.75
C ALA A 223 3.60 14.30 19.30
N GLY A 224 2.42 14.27 18.66
CA GLY A 224 1.75 15.45 18.12
C GLY A 224 2.40 16.05 16.87
N LEU A 225 3.34 15.36 16.22
CA LEU A 225 4.10 15.81 15.03
C LEU A 225 3.47 15.39 13.68
N ALA A 226 2.29 14.79 13.73
CA ALA A 226 1.48 14.42 12.57
C ALA A 226 0.01 14.80 12.81
N GLU A 227 -0.76 14.90 11.73
CA GLU A 227 -2.20 15.07 11.81
C GLU A 227 -2.83 13.88 12.53
N MET A 228 -3.87 14.14 13.30
CA MET A 228 -4.62 13.12 14.00
C MET A 228 -6.09 13.29 13.65
N SER A 229 -6.72 12.23 13.17
CA SER A 229 -8.15 12.21 12.88
C SER A 229 -8.88 11.27 13.82
N GLY A 230 -10.12 11.60 14.14
CA GLY A 230 -10.97 10.77 14.99
C GLY A 230 -12.24 11.49 15.39
N ASN A 231 -13.02 10.87 16.25
CA ASN A 231 -14.16 11.52 16.89
C ASN A 231 -13.69 12.38 18.06
N GLY A 232 -14.49 13.34 18.47
CA GLY A 232 -14.14 14.21 19.58
C GLY A 232 -15.12 15.33 19.85
N VAL A 233 -14.63 16.39 20.47
CA VAL A 233 -15.42 17.57 20.85
C VAL A 233 -14.75 18.86 20.39
N VAL A 234 -15.58 19.83 20.03
CA VAL A 234 -15.20 21.22 19.79
C VAL A 234 -15.83 22.06 20.89
N ILE A 235 -15.00 22.80 21.61
CA ILE A 235 -15.39 23.64 22.73
C ILE A 235 -15.18 25.09 22.33
N ARG A 236 -16.14 25.95 22.65
CA ARG A 236 -16.05 27.40 22.42
C ARG A 236 -16.28 28.11 23.74
N LEU A 237 -15.26 28.85 24.18
CA LEU A 237 -15.30 29.65 25.41
C LEU A 237 -15.46 31.12 25.06
N TYR A 238 -16.47 31.77 25.61
CA TYR A 238 -16.77 33.18 25.38
C TYR A 238 -16.62 33.99 26.66
N ASP A 239 -16.14 35.22 26.49
CA ASP A 239 -16.05 36.19 27.59
C ASP A 239 -17.46 36.54 28.11
N VAL A 240 -17.53 37.09 29.32
CA VAL A 240 -18.79 37.57 29.89
C VAL A 240 -19.31 38.73 29.02
N PRO A 241 -20.60 38.74 28.62
CA PRO A 241 -21.17 39.86 27.86
C PRO A 241 -20.96 41.20 28.56
N ASN A 242 -20.32 42.17 27.88
CA ASN A 242 -19.93 43.48 28.43
C ASN A 242 -18.96 43.44 29.63
N GLY A 243 -18.27 42.31 29.84
CA GLY A 243 -17.26 42.14 30.87
C GLY A 243 -15.93 42.81 30.50
N PHE A 244 -15.69 44.02 31.00
CA PHE A 244 -14.38 44.70 30.89
C PHE A 244 -13.53 44.54 32.17
N THR A 245 -14.02 43.77 33.14
CA THR A 245 -13.32 43.51 34.41
C THR A 245 -12.41 42.30 34.27
N VAL A 246 -11.35 42.25 35.09
CA VAL A 246 -10.38 41.13 35.11
C VAL A 246 -11.08 39.77 35.32
N GLY A 247 -12.21 39.72 36.03
CA GLY A 247 -12.95 38.47 36.25
C GLY A 247 -13.78 37.99 35.04
N GLY A 248 -14.14 38.89 34.13
CA GLY A 248 -15.06 38.64 33.02
C GLY A 248 -14.39 38.34 31.67
N ILE A 249 -13.06 38.25 31.64
CA ILE A 249 -12.27 37.92 30.46
C ILE A 249 -11.62 36.55 30.67
N ILE A 250 -11.62 35.71 29.63
CA ILE A 250 -10.94 34.42 29.63
C ILE A 250 -9.43 34.62 29.69
N HIS A 251 -8.78 33.93 30.63
CA HIS A 251 -7.32 33.93 30.78
C HIS A 251 -6.70 32.62 30.31
N ASP A 252 -5.36 32.61 30.19
CA ASP A 252 -4.59 31.42 29.88
C ASP A 252 -4.76 30.28 30.91
N SER A 253 -5.04 30.60 32.17
CA SER A 253 -5.38 29.64 33.24
C SER A 253 -6.68 28.91 32.92
N ASP A 254 -7.70 29.64 32.50
CA ASP A 254 -9.01 29.07 32.15
C ASP A 254 -8.88 28.07 30.99
N VAL A 255 -8.10 28.42 29.98
CA VAL A 255 -7.82 27.52 28.84
C VAL A 255 -7.03 26.30 29.28
N ARG A 256 -6.04 26.46 30.17
CA ARG A 256 -5.24 25.35 30.70
C ARG A 256 -6.07 24.37 31.52
N ASP A 257 -7.02 24.87 32.32
CA ASP A 257 -7.89 24.02 33.13
C ASP A 257 -8.75 23.13 32.23
N VAL A 258 -9.37 23.69 31.18
CA VAL A 258 -10.15 22.91 30.19
C VAL A 258 -9.28 21.87 29.48
N VAL A 259 -8.07 22.25 29.06
CA VAL A 259 -7.13 21.33 28.40
C VAL A 259 -6.71 20.19 29.33
N ASN A 260 -6.45 20.47 30.60
CA ASN A 260 -6.07 19.47 31.58
C ASN A 260 -7.21 18.47 31.84
N GLU A 261 -8.45 18.95 31.98
CA GLU A 261 -9.61 18.08 32.13
C GLU A 261 -9.83 17.19 30.89
N LEU A 262 -9.62 17.72 29.69
CA LEU A 262 -9.70 16.92 28.47
C LEU A 262 -8.68 15.78 28.47
N PHE A 263 -7.43 16.05 28.83
CA PHE A 263 -6.41 15.00 28.94
C PHE A 263 -6.72 14.02 30.07
N ALA A 264 -7.23 14.50 31.22
CA ALA A 264 -7.66 13.66 32.32
C ALA A 264 -8.84 12.74 31.93
N ALA A 265 -9.75 13.23 31.09
CA ALA A 265 -10.86 12.47 30.50
C ALA A 265 -10.43 11.51 29.36
N GLY A 266 -9.15 11.47 29.00
CA GLY A 266 -8.62 10.52 28.02
C GLY A 266 -8.52 11.05 26.58
N ALA A 267 -8.46 12.37 26.39
CA ALA A 267 -8.18 12.94 25.06
C ALA A 267 -6.83 12.44 24.52
N ARG A 268 -6.80 11.93 23.28
CA ARG A 268 -5.58 11.49 22.59
C ARG A 268 -4.81 12.65 21.97
N GLY A 269 -5.47 13.78 21.76
CA GLY A 269 -4.86 14.99 21.22
C GLY A 269 -5.79 16.18 21.42
N VAL A 270 -5.20 17.35 21.66
CA VAL A 270 -5.92 18.60 21.86
C VAL A 270 -5.26 19.68 21.01
N ALA A 271 -6.05 20.54 20.36
CA ALA A 271 -5.60 21.77 19.73
C ALA A 271 -6.36 22.97 20.30
N VAL A 272 -5.67 24.09 20.44
CA VAL A 272 -6.25 25.34 20.93
C VAL A 272 -5.99 26.43 19.90
N GLY A 273 -7.03 27.08 19.40
CA GLY A 273 -6.92 28.09 18.34
C GLY A 273 -6.21 27.55 17.09
N GLY A 274 -6.45 26.29 16.75
CA GLY A 274 -5.78 25.61 15.63
C GLY A 274 -4.31 25.26 15.87
N GLN A 275 -3.79 25.36 17.09
CA GLN A 275 -2.45 24.93 17.46
C GLN A 275 -2.49 23.62 18.24
N ARG A 276 -1.88 22.56 17.69
CA ARG A 276 -1.76 21.27 18.36
C ARG A 276 -0.91 21.38 19.61
N LEU A 277 -1.37 20.80 20.71
CA LEU A 277 -0.63 20.73 21.95
C LEU A 277 0.23 19.47 22.03
N ILE A 278 1.42 19.63 22.61
CA ILE A 278 2.34 18.58 23.04
C ILE A 278 2.69 18.79 24.52
N ALA A 279 3.39 17.85 25.14
CA ALA A 279 3.74 17.91 26.57
C ALA A 279 4.47 19.21 26.99
N SER A 280 5.24 19.81 26.08
CA SER A 280 5.98 21.06 26.32
C SER A 280 5.30 22.31 25.73
N SER A 281 4.05 22.22 25.29
CA SER A 281 3.33 23.34 24.68
C SER A 281 3.03 24.45 25.70
N PRO A 282 3.45 25.70 25.46
CA PRO A 282 3.08 26.82 26.31
C PRO A 282 1.72 27.39 25.90
N ILE A 283 0.85 27.60 26.89
CA ILE A 283 -0.34 28.44 26.81
C ILE A 283 -0.11 29.59 27.79
N ARG A 284 -0.04 30.83 27.27
CA ARG A 284 0.26 32.00 28.10
C ARG A 284 -0.42 33.27 27.60
N CYS A 285 -0.77 34.16 28.52
CA CYS A 285 -1.14 35.53 28.19
C CYS A 285 0.13 36.36 27.88
N VAL A 286 0.08 37.16 26.82
CA VAL A 286 1.11 38.16 26.48
C VAL A 286 0.41 39.48 26.23
N GLY A 287 0.42 40.35 27.25
CA GLY A 287 -0.41 41.56 27.22
C GLY A 287 -1.90 41.19 27.20
N PRO A 288 -2.70 41.71 26.25
CA PRO A 288 -4.13 41.42 26.17
C PRO A 288 -4.46 40.16 25.35
N THR A 289 -3.47 39.45 24.79
CA THR A 289 -3.71 38.29 23.91
C THR A 289 -3.26 36.98 24.55
N ILE A 290 -3.95 35.88 24.20
CA ILE A 290 -3.51 34.52 24.54
C ILE A 290 -2.64 33.99 23.39
N ARG A 291 -1.51 33.38 23.74
CA ARG A 291 -0.62 32.70 22.79
C ARG A 291 -0.50 31.22 23.13
N VAL A 292 -0.62 30.39 22.09
CA VAL A 292 -0.41 28.94 22.14
C VAL A 292 0.74 28.60 21.20
N ASN A 293 1.77 27.91 21.69
CA ASN A 293 2.97 27.63 20.92
C ASN A 293 3.57 28.88 20.24
N GLN A 294 3.56 30.02 20.94
CA GLN A 294 4.04 31.33 20.43
C GLN A 294 3.16 31.99 19.35
N LYS A 295 2.06 31.35 18.94
CA LYS A 295 1.09 31.93 18.01
C LYS A 295 -0.08 32.55 18.76
N GLU A 296 -0.48 33.76 18.37
CA GLU A 296 -1.70 34.39 18.88
C GLU A 296 -2.92 33.62 18.40
N ILE A 297 -3.86 33.40 19.29
CA ILE A 297 -5.13 32.73 18.99
C ILE A 297 -6.29 33.72 19.09
N SER A 298 -7.36 33.46 18.35
CA SER A 298 -8.61 34.20 18.53
C SER A 298 -9.17 33.94 19.93
N VAL A 299 -9.65 35.02 20.54
CA VAL A 299 -10.39 34.99 21.81
C VAL A 299 -11.83 35.45 21.53
N ASN A 300 -12.77 34.95 22.32
CA ASN A 300 -14.21 35.22 22.16
C ASN A 300 -14.80 34.84 20.77
N PRO A 301 -14.79 33.55 20.38
CA PRO A 301 -14.48 32.42 21.24
C PRO A 301 -13.02 31.95 21.19
N VAL A 302 -12.54 31.45 22.32
CA VAL A 302 -11.40 30.52 22.33
C VAL A 302 -11.92 29.15 21.89
N VAL A 303 -11.38 28.64 20.78
CA VAL A 303 -11.77 27.34 20.23
C VAL A 303 -10.78 26.27 20.70
N ILE A 304 -11.29 25.23 21.35
CA ILE A 304 -10.51 24.08 21.81
C ILE A 304 -11.09 22.82 21.15
N GLU A 305 -10.24 22.05 20.48
CA GLU A 305 -10.61 20.85 19.74
C GLU A 305 -9.90 19.65 20.35
N ALA A 306 -10.62 18.58 20.67
CA ALA A 306 -10.04 17.40 21.31
C ALA A 306 -10.55 16.12 20.67
N ILE A 307 -9.62 15.19 20.37
CA ILE A 307 -9.95 13.86 19.85
C ILE A 307 -9.98 12.84 20.98
N GLY A 308 -11.07 12.09 21.08
CA GLY A 308 -11.32 11.06 22.08
C GLY A 308 -12.76 10.56 21.99
N ASP A 309 -13.23 9.85 23.02
CA ASP A 309 -14.64 9.48 23.11
C ASP A 309 -15.48 10.75 23.40
N PRO A 310 -16.37 11.19 22.48
CA PRO A 310 -17.09 12.45 22.64
C PRO A 310 -17.98 12.50 23.89
N ASP A 311 -18.52 11.36 24.33
CA ASP A 311 -19.39 11.29 25.49
C ASP A 311 -18.59 11.40 26.79
N VAL A 312 -17.45 10.71 26.85
CA VAL A 312 -16.52 10.78 27.99
C VAL A 312 -15.89 12.16 28.10
N LEU A 313 -15.42 12.74 26.99
CA LEU A 313 -14.83 14.07 26.99
C LEU A 313 -15.83 15.15 27.42
N ALA A 314 -17.07 15.09 26.92
CA ALA A 314 -18.09 16.06 27.32
C ALA A 314 -18.46 15.93 28.81
N SER A 315 -18.57 14.69 29.32
CA SER A 315 -18.90 14.45 30.73
C SER A 315 -17.76 14.86 31.67
N GLY A 316 -16.49 14.63 31.27
CA GLY A 316 -15.32 15.05 32.03
C GLY A 316 -15.23 16.57 32.23
N LEU A 317 -15.82 17.34 31.32
CA LEU A 317 -15.85 18.81 31.40
C LEU A 317 -16.98 19.37 32.27
N ASP A 318 -17.91 18.54 32.78
CA ASP A 318 -19.08 19.03 33.51
C ASP A 318 -18.72 19.88 34.73
N ILE A 319 -17.66 19.51 35.47
CA ILE A 319 -17.21 20.23 36.67
C ILE A 319 -16.67 21.62 36.29
N VAL A 320 -15.78 21.68 35.30
CA VAL A 320 -15.19 22.95 34.83
C VAL A 320 -16.24 23.83 34.17
N ARG A 321 -17.13 23.25 33.34
CA ARG A 321 -18.26 23.96 32.74
C ARG A 321 -19.12 24.61 33.84
N PHE A 322 -19.52 23.84 34.85
CA PHE A 322 -20.32 24.35 35.96
C PHE A 322 -19.62 25.51 36.68
N SER A 323 -18.32 25.39 36.95
CA SER A 323 -17.54 26.46 37.59
C SER A 323 -17.51 27.73 36.72
N PHE A 324 -17.28 27.57 35.42
CA PHE A 324 -17.14 28.70 34.49
C PHE A 324 -18.47 29.44 34.29
N GLU A 325 -19.56 28.70 34.08
CA GLU A 325 -20.88 29.28 33.85
C GLU A 325 -21.46 29.87 35.15
N PHE A 326 -21.38 29.14 36.26
CA PHE A 326 -22.11 29.50 37.48
C PHE A 326 -21.33 30.44 38.42
N HIS A 327 -20.02 30.27 38.55
CA HIS A 327 -19.21 31.12 39.45
C HIS A 327 -18.59 32.31 38.75
N ARG A 328 -18.34 32.22 37.43
CA ARG A 328 -17.66 33.28 36.67
C ARG A 328 -18.53 33.95 35.59
N GLY A 329 -19.63 33.33 35.20
CA GLY A 329 -20.57 33.88 34.21
C GLY A 329 -20.09 33.77 32.76
N PHE A 330 -19.08 32.94 32.48
CA PHE A 330 -18.64 32.68 31.12
C PHE A 330 -19.66 31.85 30.35
N HIS A 331 -19.67 32.00 29.03
CA HIS A 331 -20.49 31.14 28.17
C HIS A 331 -19.64 30.03 27.56
N PHE A 332 -20.07 28.78 27.73
CA PHE A 332 -19.31 27.57 27.45
C PHE A 332 -20.12 26.65 26.54
N GLU A 333 -19.68 26.47 25.29
CA GLU A 333 -20.35 25.57 24.34
C GLU A 333 -19.52 24.31 24.10
N ILE A 334 -20.20 23.15 24.07
CA ILE A 334 -19.60 21.86 23.72
C ILE A 334 -20.37 21.27 22.55
N GLU A 335 -19.66 20.99 21.46
CA GLU A 335 -20.18 20.35 20.26
C GLU A 335 -19.47 19.02 20.04
N LYS A 336 -20.20 17.91 20.05
CA LYS A 336 -19.66 16.58 19.71
C LYS A 336 -19.56 16.46 18.19
N LYS A 337 -18.43 15.95 17.70
CA LYS A 337 -18.18 15.83 16.25
C LYS A 337 -17.53 14.51 15.90
N GLU A 338 -18.04 13.89 14.83
CA GLU A 338 -17.44 12.73 14.19
C GLU A 338 -16.47 13.17 13.09
N GLY A 339 -15.37 12.43 12.92
CA GLY A 339 -14.43 12.66 11.82
C GLY A 339 -13.78 14.05 11.82
N MET A 340 -13.28 14.51 12.97
CA MET A 340 -12.48 15.73 13.07
C MET A 340 -10.99 15.43 12.88
N THR A 341 -10.24 16.43 12.42
CA THR A 341 -8.78 16.33 12.21
C THR A 341 -8.07 17.46 12.92
N LEU A 342 -7.13 17.12 13.79
CA LEU A 342 -6.22 18.06 14.43
C LEU A 342 -4.95 18.24 13.59
N PRO A 343 -4.42 19.47 13.48
CA PRO A 343 -3.17 19.72 12.78
C PRO A 343 -1.97 19.08 13.49
N PRO A 344 -0.80 19.00 12.84
CA PRO A 344 0.45 18.68 13.51
C PRO A 344 0.94 19.89 14.32
N TYR A 345 1.74 19.62 15.35
CA TYR A 345 2.47 20.63 16.14
C TYR A 345 3.40 21.44 15.25
N ARG A 346 3.40 22.75 15.48
CA ARG A 346 4.26 23.74 14.82
C ARG A 346 4.65 24.80 15.85
N ILE A 347 5.82 25.40 15.63
CA ILE A 347 6.38 26.51 16.41
C ILE A 347 6.14 27.82 15.66
#